data_AF-A0A3C0JJ49-F1
#
_entry.id   AF-A0A3C0JJ49-F1
#
_cell.length_a   1.000
_cell.length_b   1.000
_cell.length_c   1.000
_cell.angle_alpha   90.00
_cell.angle_beta   90.00
_cell.angle_gamma   90.00
#
_symmetry.space_group_name_H-M   'P 1'
#
loop_
_entity.id
_entity.type
_entity.pdbx_description
1 polymer ?
#
loop_
_entity_poly.entity_id
_entity_poly.type
_entity_poly.pdbx_seq_one_letter_code
_entity_poly.pdbx_strand_id
1 'polypeptide(L)' 'SIMPQKKNPDVPELVRGKVGRVNGHLMSLLTLMKSQPLAYNKDN' A
#
# COMPACT_ATOMS: atom_id res chain seq x y z
N SER A 1 -9.79 25.34 -11.33
CA SER A 1 -11.03 25.28 -10.55
C SER A 1 -11.77 26.60 -10.71
N ILE A 2 -13.06 26.59 -11.05
CA ILE A 2 -13.90 27.79 -11.30
C ILE A 2 -14.51 28.36 -10.00
N MET A 3 -14.38 27.63 -8.88
CA MET A 3 -15.02 27.94 -7.60
C MET A 3 -13.98 28.34 -6.54
N PRO A 4 -13.96 29.61 -6.08
CA PRO A 4 -12.97 30.11 -5.13
C PRO A 4 -13.20 29.67 -3.67
N GLN A 5 -14.41 29.22 -3.34
CA GLN A 5 -14.81 28.83 -1.98
C GLN A 5 -14.62 27.33 -1.71
N LYS A 6 -14.58 26.51 -2.77
CA LYS A 6 -14.49 25.06 -2.66
C LYS A 6 -13.05 24.67 -2.30
N LYS A 7 -12.83 24.31 -1.04
CA LYS A 7 -11.60 23.63 -0.60
C LYS A 7 -11.79 22.13 -0.82
N ASN A 8 -10.96 21.52 -1.66
CA ASN A 8 -10.99 20.08 -1.88
C ASN A 8 -10.21 19.37 -0.76
N PRO A 9 -10.70 18.22 -0.24
CA PRO A 9 -9.98 17.43 0.75
C PRO A 9 -8.93 16.53 0.08
N ASP A 10 -8.01 17.12 -0.69
CA ASP A 10 -7.04 16.39 -1.51
C ASP A 10 -6.12 15.50 -0.65
N VAL A 11 -5.73 15.97 0.54
CA VAL A 11 -4.83 15.23 1.45
C VAL A 11 -5.50 13.96 1.98
N PRO A 12 -6.71 14.00 2.59
CA PRO A 12 -7.46 12.80 2.94
C PRO A 12 -7.70 11.84 1.76
N GLU A 13 -7.98 12.36 0.56
CA GLU A 13 -8.19 11.54 -0.64
C GLU A 13 -6.91 10.79 -1.04
N LEU A 14 -5.76 11.46 -1.01
CA LEU A 14 -4.46 10.86 -1.27
C LEU A 14 -4.09 9.81 -0.21
N VAL A 15 -4.34 10.09 1.07
CA VAL A 15 -4.09 9.13 2.15
C VAL A 15 -4.93 7.88 1.95
N ARG A 16 -6.23 8.03 1.67
CA ARG A 16 -7.12 6.90 1.37
C ARG A 16 -6.65 6.11 0.16
N GLY A 17 -6.23 6.78 -0.92
CA GLY A 17 -5.70 6.11 -2.12
C GLY A 17 -4.42 5.31 -1.87
N LYS A 18 -3.56 5.78 -0.96
CA LYS A 18 -2.28 5.11 -0.64
C LYS A 18 -2.43 3.84 0.20
N VAL A 19 -3.55 3.64 0.90
CA VAL A 19 -3.80 2.44 1.73
C VAL A 19 -3.66 1.15 0.91
N GLY A 20 -4.16 1.13 -0.33
CA GLY A 20 -4.09 -0.05 -1.19
C GLY A 20 -2.66 -0.50 -1.49
N ARG A 21 -1.72 0.45 -1.65
CA ARG A 21 -0.30 0.13 -1.87
C ARG A 21 0.32 -0.57 -0.67
N VAL A 22 0.08 -0.04 0.54
CA VAL A 22 0.64 -0.59 1.78
C VAL A 22 0.11 -2.00 2.03
N ASN A 23 -1.20 -2.20 1.85
CA ASN A 23 -1.82 -3.51 2.00
C ASN A 23 -1.31 -4.51 0.94
N GLY A 24 -1.10 -4.06 -0.30
CA GLY A 24 -0.51 -4.88 -1.35
C GLY A 24 0.92 -5.33 -1.02
N HIS A 25 1.76 -4.43 -0.49
CA HIS A 25 3.11 -4.79 -0.04
C HIS A 25 3.09 -5.82 1.10
N LEU A 26 2.19 -5.67 2.07
CA LEU A 26 2.03 -6.63 3.16
C LEU A 26 1.63 -8.02 2.64
N MET A 27 0.59 -8.09 1.79
CA MET A 27 0.13 -9.37 1.25
C MET A 27 1.17 -10.04 0.35
N SER A 28 1.93 -9.26 -0.41
CA SER A 28 3.05 -9.76 -1.22
C SER A 28 4.13 -10.37 -0.32
N LEU A 29 4.52 -9.70 0.76
CA LEU A 29 5.51 -10.21 1.71
C LEU A 29 5.04 -11.50 2.38
N LEU A 30 3.79 -11.52 2.86
CA LEU A 30 3.21 -12.72 3.48
C LEU A 30 3.15 -13.90 2.52
N THR A 31 2.86 -13.65 1.24
CA THR A 31 2.84 -14.69 0.20
C THR A 31 4.24 -15.24 -0.09
N LEU A 32 5.24 -14.36 -0.13
CA LEU A 32 6.63 -14.70 -0.38
C LEU A 32 7.24 -15.53 0.76
N MET A 33 6.92 -15.17 2.01
CA MET A 33 7.40 -15.91 3.19
C MET A 33 6.59 -17.18 3.51
N LYS A 34 5.40 -17.34 2.93
CA LYS A 34 4.52 -18.48 3.20
C LYS A 34 5.19 -19.78 2.78
N SER A 35 5.23 -20.74 3.70
CA SER A 35 5.67 -22.13 3.45
C SER A 35 7.12 -22.28 2.98
N GLN A 36 7.97 -21.29 3.24
CA GLN A 36 9.40 -21.43 2.98
C GLN A 36 10.05 -22.41 3.98
N PRO A 37 10.89 -23.35 3.51
CA PRO A 37 11.70 -24.17 4.39
C PRO A 37 12.78 -23.33 5.08
N LEU A 38 13.23 -23.76 6.27
CA LEU A 38 14.44 -23.22 6.88
C LEU A 38 15.67 -23.79 6.14
N ALA A 39 16.78 -23.09 5.91
CA ALA A 39 17.20 -21.75 6.35
C ALA A 39 17.08 -20.70 5.21
N TYR A 40 18.09 -19.85 4.99
CA TYR A 40 18.04 -18.79 3.97
C TYR A 40 17.67 -19.33 2.58
N ASN A 41 16.65 -18.71 1.98
CA ASN A 41 16.23 -18.95 0.60
C ASN A 41 16.45 -17.68 -0.22
N LYS A 42 16.93 -17.83 -1.45
CA LYS A 42 17.22 -16.70 -2.37
C LYS A 42 15.98 -15.93 -2.82
N ASP A 43 14.79 -16.49 -2.59
CA ASP A 43 13.52 -15.86 -2.87
C ASP A 43 13.21 -14.70 -1.88
N ASN A 44 13.96 -14.61 -0.77
CA ASN A 44 13.98 -13.51 0.19
C ASN A 44 15.12 -12.52 -0.07
#